data_AF-A0A0K2B690-F1
#
_entry.id   AF-A0A0K2B690-F1
#
_cell.length_a   1.000
_cell.length_b   1.000
_cell.length_c   1.000
_cell.angle_alpha   90.00
_cell.angle_beta   90.00
_cell.angle_gamma   90.00
#
_symmetry.space_group_name_H-M   'P 1'
#
loop_
_entity.id
_entity.type
_entity.pdbx_description
1 polymer ?
#
loop_
_entity_poly.entity_id
_entity_poly.type
_entity_poly.pdbx_seq_one_letter_code
_entity_poly.pdbx_strand_id
1 'polypeptide(L)'
;MTARSENAKGISVLHALAILRGLIEEAADQEHVDRHRYLKSLFGADWHESIVVICGLARRKDGDVVATTAGLDLYERHLKWLPDEPANYWHLRDNPHVDAAEAEVEALYAAARP
;
A
#
# COMPACT_ATOMS: atom_id res chain seq x y z
N MET A 1 -3.19 2.74 -25.31
CA MET A 1 -1.82 2.93 -24.79
C MET A 1 -1.79 4.20 -23.98
N THR A 2 -2.20 4.13 -22.72
CA THR A 2 -2.15 5.25 -21.78
C THR A 2 -0.73 5.34 -21.23
N ALA A 3 -0.13 6.53 -21.34
CA ALA A 3 1.17 6.85 -20.82
C ALA A 3 1.18 6.60 -19.31
N ARG A 4 1.83 5.50 -18.88
CA ARG A 4 2.28 5.37 -17.48
C ARG A 4 3.20 6.56 -17.23
N SER A 5 2.77 7.44 -16.34
CA SER A 5 3.49 8.66 -15.95
C SER A 5 4.95 8.33 -15.67
N GLU A 6 5.85 8.81 -16.53
CA GLU A 6 7.30 8.62 -16.38
C GLU A 6 7.87 9.35 -15.14
N ASN A 7 7.04 10.03 -14.35
CA ASN A 7 7.43 10.76 -13.15
C ASN A 7 7.43 9.92 -11.86
N ALA A 8 7.03 8.64 -11.90
CA ALA A 8 7.05 7.74 -10.73
C ALA A 8 8.24 6.75 -10.70
N LYS A 9 9.31 6.97 -11.48
CA LYS A 9 10.48 6.05 -11.61
C LYS A 9 11.27 5.77 -10.30
N GLY A 10 10.87 6.34 -9.15
CA GLY A 10 11.51 6.07 -7.86
C GLY A 10 10.65 5.29 -6.86
N ILE A 11 9.32 5.41 -6.90
CA ILE A 11 8.44 4.92 -5.83
C ILE A 11 7.65 3.73 -6.33
N SER A 12 7.84 2.58 -5.69
CA SER A 12 6.93 1.45 -5.87
C SER A 12 5.69 1.68 -5.02
N VAL A 13 4.66 2.29 -5.64
CA VAL A 13 3.33 2.47 -5.03
C VAL A 13 2.74 1.12 -4.60
N LEU A 14 3.01 0.08 -5.39
CA LEU A 14 2.68 -1.31 -5.08
C LEU A 14 3.17 -1.76 -3.70
N HIS A 15 4.40 -1.41 -3.32
CA HIS A 15 4.95 -1.76 -2.02
C HIS A 15 4.35 -0.92 -0.88
N ALA A 16 3.90 0.32 -1.15
CA ALA A 16 3.11 1.08 -0.19
C ALA A 16 1.73 0.43 0.06
N LEU A 17 1.06 -0.05 -1.00
CA LEU A 17 -0.19 -0.81 -0.86
C LEU A 17 0.01 -2.11 -0.06
N ALA A 18 1.15 -2.78 -0.26
CA ALA A 18 1.54 -3.97 0.50
C ALA A 18 1.69 -3.69 2.00
N ILE A 19 2.36 -2.59 2.36
CA ILE A 19 2.45 -2.15 3.76
C ILE A 19 1.07 -1.83 4.32
N LEU A 20 0.24 -1.07 3.61
CA LEU A 20 -1.10 -0.72 4.09
C LEU A 20 -1.96 -1.97 4.35
N ARG A 21 -1.94 -2.93 3.41
CA ARG A 21 -2.65 -4.20 3.59
C ARG A 21 -2.14 -4.94 4.82
N GLY A 22 -0.82 -5.08 4.94
CA GLY A 22 -0.19 -5.76 6.06
C GLY A 22 -0.51 -5.11 7.40
N LEU A 23 -0.48 -3.78 7.50
CA LEU A 23 -0.85 -3.02 8.71
C LEU A 23 -2.28 -3.32 9.16
N ILE A 24 -3.22 -3.39 8.22
CA ILE A 24 -4.64 -3.64 8.52
C ILE A 24 -4.85 -5.09 8.96
N GLU A 25 -4.23 -6.04 8.28
CA GLU A 25 -4.35 -7.45 8.60
C GLU A 25 -3.62 -7.83 9.91
N GLU A 26 -2.45 -7.25 10.17
CA GLU A 26 -1.74 -7.38 11.46
C GLU A 26 -2.57 -6.80 12.61
N ALA A 27 -3.23 -5.65 12.41
CA ALA A 27 -4.11 -5.10 13.43
C ALA A 27 -5.32 -5.99 13.75
N ALA A 28 -5.76 -6.83 12.80
CA ALA A 28 -6.85 -7.78 12.99
C ALA A 28 -6.40 -9.12 13.61
N ASP A 29 -5.15 -9.52 13.39
CA ASP A 29 -4.56 -10.76 13.92
C ASP A 29 -3.08 -10.57 14.27
N GLN A 30 -2.83 -9.91 15.41
CA GLN A 30 -1.49 -9.51 15.87
C GLN A 30 -0.58 -10.69 16.20
N GLU A 31 -1.13 -11.89 16.39
CA GLU A 31 -0.36 -13.07 16.81
C GLU A 31 0.22 -13.83 15.60
N HIS A 32 -0.40 -13.70 14.42
CA HIS A 32 -0.10 -14.55 13.26
C HIS A 32 0.26 -13.79 11.98
N VAL A 33 -0.02 -12.48 11.90
CA VAL A 33 0.21 -11.68 10.70
C VAL A 33 1.31 -10.65 10.94
N ASP A 34 2.24 -10.55 9.98
CA ASP A 34 3.28 -9.53 9.94
C ASP A 34 2.96 -8.48 8.86
N ARG A 35 3.06 -7.19 9.21
CA ARG A 35 2.75 -6.08 8.28
C ARG A 35 3.62 -6.04 7.01
N HIS A 36 4.76 -6.73 7.00
CA HIS A 36 5.67 -6.80 5.87
C HIS A 36 5.54 -8.09 5.07
N ARG A 37 4.59 -9.00 5.39
CA ARG A 37 4.43 -10.32 4.73
C ARG A 37 4.34 -10.27 3.21
N TYR A 38 3.83 -9.16 2.66
CA TYR A 38 3.64 -8.97 1.22
C TYR A 38 4.86 -8.35 0.53
N LEU A 39 5.91 -8.01 1.27
CA LEU A 39 7.17 -7.53 0.71
C LEU A 39 8.11 -8.70 0.43
N LYS A 40 8.73 -8.70 -0.76
CA LYS A 40 9.80 -9.66 -1.09
C LYS A 40 11.11 -9.37 -0.35
N SER A 41 11.29 -8.14 0.14
CA SER A 41 12.46 -7.66 0.88
C SER A 41 12.04 -6.52 1.79
N LEU A 42 12.62 -6.42 2.99
CA LEU A 42 12.41 -5.30 3.92
C LEU A 42 13.21 -4.05 3.53
N PHE A 43 14.07 -4.14 2.51
CA PHE A 43 14.80 -2.98 2.03
C PHE A 43 13.84 -1.90 1.53
N GLY A 44 13.84 -0.74 2.20
CA GLY A 44 12.93 0.37 1.87
C GLY A 44 11.53 0.29 2.50
N ALA A 45 11.27 -0.67 3.39
CA ALA A 45 9.97 -0.80 4.07
C ALA A 45 9.56 0.50 4.78
N ASP A 46 10.48 1.14 5.53
CA ASP A 46 10.23 2.41 6.22
C ASP A 46 9.85 3.55 5.25
N TRP A 47 10.36 3.50 4.03
CA TRP A 47 10.03 4.49 3.01
C TRP A 47 8.62 4.27 2.46
N HIS A 48 8.23 3.01 2.24
CA HIS A 48 6.87 2.64 1.85
C HIS A 48 5.85 2.91 2.95
N GLU A 49 6.21 2.68 4.21
CA GLU A 49 5.42 3.12 5.37
C GLU A 49 5.24 4.64 5.38
N SER A 50 6.31 5.39 5.12
CA SER A 50 6.22 6.84 5.05
C SER A 50 5.29 7.32 3.94
N ILE A 51 5.22 6.62 2.80
CA ILE A 51 4.29 6.93 1.72
C ILE A 51 2.83 6.77 2.16
N VAL A 52 2.47 5.66 2.82
CA VAL A 52 1.08 5.48 3.28
C VAL A 52 0.69 6.52 4.33
N VAL A 53 1.65 7.00 5.14
CA VAL A 53 1.45 8.11 6.08
C VAL A 53 1.28 9.44 5.34
N ILE A 54 2.14 9.75 4.36
CA ILE A 54 2.05 10.97 3.54
C ILE A 54 0.71 11.04 2.80
N CYS A 55 0.22 9.92 2.28
CA CYS A 55 -1.08 9.83 1.62
C CYS A 55 -2.28 9.90 2.58
N GLY A 56 -2.07 9.98 3.90
CA GLY A 56 -3.15 10.01 4.89
C GLY A 56 -3.88 8.67 5.07
N LEU A 57 -3.36 7.58 4.50
CA LEU A 57 -3.92 6.23 4.61
C LEU A 57 -3.51 5.53 5.91
N ALA A 58 -2.40 5.96 6.49
CA ALA A 58 -1.97 5.60 7.83
C ALA A 58 -1.53 6.84 8.61
N ARG A 59 -1.36 6.70 9.93
CA ARG A 59 -0.85 7.76 10.81
C ARG A 59 0.07 7.18 11.87
N ARG A 60 1.01 8.00 12.35
CA ARG A 60 1.82 7.66 13.54
C ARG A 60 0.98 7.89 14.80
N LYS A 61 0.91 6.89 15.68
CA LYS A 61 0.21 6.95 16.97
C LYS A 61 1.00 6.13 18.00
N ASP A 62 1.34 6.74 19.13
CA ASP A 62 1.99 6.06 20.27
C ASP A 62 3.28 5.29 19.90
N GLY A 63 4.03 5.80 18.92
CA GLY A 63 5.27 5.16 18.43
C GLY A 63 5.07 4.10 17.34
N ASP A 64 3.82 3.78 16.97
CA ASP A 64 3.48 2.83 15.92
C ASP A 64 2.79 3.52 14.73
N VAL A 65 2.62 2.80 13.62
CA VAL A 65 1.83 3.21 12.46
C VAL A 65 0.54 2.42 12.41
N VAL A 66 -0.57 3.15 12.33
CA VAL A 66 -1.92 2.57 12.29
C VAL A 66 -2.69 3.09 11.09
N ALA A 67 -3.49 2.22 10.46
CA ALA A 67 -4.35 2.64 9.35
C ALA A 67 -5.37 3.71 9.80
N THR A 68 -5.67 4.65 8.90
CA THR A 68 -6.78 5.60 9.08
C THR A 68 -8.07 5.03 8.51
N THR A 69 -9.19 5.73 8.70
CA THR A 69 -10.45 5.38 8.03
C THR A 69 -10.29 5.35 6.51
N ALA A 70 -9.55 6.30 5.93
CA ALA A 70 -9.28 6.31 4.49
C ALA A 70 -8.45 5.08 4.05
N GLY A 71 -7.48 4.64 4.86
CA GLY A 71 -6.73 3.42 4.62
C GLY A 71 -7.61 2.17 4.65
N LEU A 72 -8.50 2.07 5.64
CA LEU A 72 -9.48 0.98 5.75
C LEU A 72 -10.44 0.96 4.55
N ASP A 73 -10.94 2.12 4.12
CA ASP A 73 -11.83 2.21 2.98
C ASP A 73 -11.14 1.78 1.68
N LEU A 74 -9.86 2.16 1.48
CA LEU A 74 -9.06 1.69 0.35
C LEU A 74 -8.84 0.17 0.39
N TYR A 75 -8.60 -0.38 1.58
CA TYR A 75 -8.47 -1.82 1.78
C TYR A 75 -9.74 -2.59 1.38
N GLU A 76 -10.90 -2.11 1.83
CA GLU A 76 -12.19 -2.73 1.54
C GLU A 76 -12.56 -2.69 0.06
N ARG A 77 -12.22 -1.59 -0.64
CA ARG A 77 -12.48 -1.45 -2.08
C ARG A 77 -11.51 -2.26 -2.95
N HIS A 78 -10.24 -2.33 -2.56
CA HIS A 78 -9.19 -2.85 -3.44
C HIS A 78 -8.35 -3.96 -2.82
N LEU A 79 -7.73 -3.72 -1.66
CA LEU A 79 -6.64 -4.59 -1.18
C LEU A 79 -7.09 -5.97 -0.74
N LYS A 80 -8.28 -6.12 -0.16
CA LYS A 80 -8.79 -7.44 0.28
C LYS A 80 -9.01 -8.42 -0.87
N TRP A 81 -9.10 -7.93 -2.11
CA TRP A 81 -9.29 -8.73 -3.31
C TRP A 81 -7.98 -9.14 -3.98
N LEU A 82 -6.84 -8.68 -3.45
CA LEU A 82 -5.53 -8.98 -4.00
C LEU A 82 -5.08 -10.38 -3.55
N PRO A 83 -4.31 -11.10 -4.40
CA PRO A 83 -3.87 -12.45 -4.06
C PRO A 83 -2.99 -12.44 -2.81
N ASP A 84 -3.00 -13.56 -2.08
CA ASP A 84 -2.16 -13.75 -0.90
C ASP A 84 -0.74 -14.19 -1.30
N GLU A 85 0.01 -13.25 -1.86
CA GLU A 85 1.37 -13.44 -2.36
C GLU A 85 2.15 -12.12 -2.35
N PRO A 86 3.49 -12.12 -2.48
CA PRO A 86 4.25 -10.88 -2.51
C PRO A 86 3.80 -9.90 -3.60
N ALA A 87 3.83 -8.61 -3.29
CA ALA A 87 3.23 -7.56 -4.12
C ALA A 87 3.73 -7.55 -5.57
N ASN A 88 5.00 -7.91 -5.77
CA ASN A 88 5.63 -8.06 -7.08
C ASN A 88 4.87 -9.00 -8.04
N TYR A 89 4.02 -9.88 -7.53
CA TYR A 89 3.26 -10.85 -8.32
C TYR A 89 1.80 -10.44 -8.56
N TRP A 90 1.30 -9.38 -7.92
CA TRP A 90 -0.10 -8.97 -8.03
C TRP A 90 -0.51 -8.61 -9.46
N HIS A 91 0.43 -8.10 -10.26
CA HIS A 91 0.27 -7.80 -11.68
C HIS A 91 0.32 -9.02 -12.61
N LEU A 92 0.67 -10.21 -12.10
CA LEU A 92 0.75 -11.43 -12.93
C LEU A 92 -0.63 -12.04 -13.22
N ARG A 93 -1.68 -11.55 -12.57
CA ARG A 93 -3.06 -11.97 -12.79
C ARG A 93 -3.86 -10.76 -13.25
N ASP A 94 -4.82 -10.98 -14.13
CA ASP A 94 -5.76 -9.94 -14.52
C ASP A 94 -6.66 -9.61 -13.31
N ASN A 95 -6.35 -8.51 -12.63
CA ASN A 95 -7.04 -8.06 -11.42
C ASN A 95 -7.27 -6.54 -11.49
N PRO A 96 -8.52 -6.08 -11.71
CA PRO A 96 -8.81 -4.66 -11.86
C PRO A 96 -8.56 -3.84 -10.58
N HIS A 97 -8.39 -4.49 -9.43
CA HIS A 97 -8.15 -3.81 -8.17
C HIS A 97 -6.71 -3.29 -8.03
N VAL A 98 -5.72 -3.90 -8.70
CA VAL A 98 -4.31 -3.45 -8.59
C VAL A 98 -4.13 -2.09 -9.24
N ASP A 99 -4.49 -1.97 -10.53
CA ASP A 99 -4.35 -0.71 -11.28
C ASP A 99 -5.18 0.42 -10.63
N ALA A 100 -6.39 0.10 -10.13
CA ALA A 100 -7.24 1.09 -9.46
C ALA A 100 -6.62 1.58 -8.13
N ALA A 101 -6.06 0.68 -7.33
CA ALA A 101 -5.41 1.02 -6.07
C ALA A 101 -4.12 1.83 -6.30
N GLU A 102 -3.32 1.45 -7.30
CA GLU A 102 -2.11 2.19 -7.66
C GLU A 102 -2.47 3.61 -8.11
N ALA A 103 -3.47 3.76 -8.98
CA ALA A 103 -3.93 5.07 -9.43
C ALA A 103 -4.44 5.96 -8.28
N GLU A 104 -5.18 5.40 -7.32
CA GLU A 104 -5.66 6.14 -6.15
C GLU A 104 -4.49 6.62 -5.27
N VAL A 105 -3.53 5.76 -4.96
CA VAL A 105 -2.37 6.14 -4.14
C VAL A 105 -1.44 7.10 -4.88
N GLU A 106 -1.24 6.95 -6.18
CA GLU A 106 -0.50 7.92 -7.00
C GLU A 106 -1.14 9.31 -6.93
N ALA A 107 -2.47 9.38 -7.04
CA ALA A 107 -3.21 10.64 -6.94
C ALA A 107 -3.09 11.28 -5.54
N LEU A 108 -3.25 10.49 -4.47
CA LEU A 108 -3.07 10.95 -3.09
C LEU A 108 -1.65 11.45 -2.85
N TYR A 109 -0.66 10.71 -3.34
CA TYR A 109 0.74 11.06 -3.16
C TYR A 109 1.13 12.32 -3.93
N ALA A 110 0.62 12.48 -5.15
CA ALA A 110 0.78 13.69 -5.93
C ALA A 110 0.13 14.91 -5.24
N ALA A 111 -1.06 14.74 -4.65
CA ALA A 111 -1.76 15.81 -3.94
C ALA A 111 -1.10 16.19 -2.59
N ALA A 112 -0.41 15.25 -1.95
CA ALA A 112 0.29 15.47 -0.69
C ALA A 112 1.66 16.16 -0.86
N ARG A 113 2.19 16.23 -2.09
CA ARG A 113 3.41 16.96 -2.41
C ARG A 113 3.09 18.41 -2.79
N PRO A 114 3.73 19.42 -2.18
CA PRO A 114 3.56 20.83 -2.55
C PRO A 114 4.13 21.16 -3.93
#